data_AF-V6L5D8-F1
#
_entry.id   AF-V6L5D8-F1
#
_cell.length_a   1.000
_cell.length_b   1.000
_cell.length_c   1.000
_cell.angle_alpha   90.00
_cell.angle_beta   90.00
_cell.angle_gamma   90.00
#
_symmetry.space_group_name_H-M   'P 1'
#
loop_
_entity.id
_entity.type
_entity.pdbx_description
1 polymer ?
#
loop_
_entity_poly.entity_id
_entity_poly.type
_entity_poly.pdbx_seq_one_letter_code
_entity_poly.pdbx_strand_id
1 'polypeptide(L)'
;AAGGDRRGRQSAALHIVSPGGGYGGMSDTACDLRIDDHPEPVTELSRLLDIHTMLFGAPDPDTLLDLSGDLEQEVHDLVTACGYSTLETWAGVENLENRLVPGKIDPLVLAHLRAADDGQP
;
A
#
# COMPACT_ATOMS: atom_id res chain seq x y z
N ALA A 1 12.31 41.09 24.79
CA ALA A 1 11.02 41.04 24.07
C ALA A 1 11.26 40.39 22.70
N ALA A 2 10.26 39.62 22.24
CA ALA A 2 10.10 38.94 20.95
C ALA A 2 10.98 37.69 20.66
N GLY A 3 10.65 36.56 21.31
CA GLY A 3 10.94 35.21 20.79
C GLY A 3 9.75 34.75 19.95
N GLY A 4 9.96 34.58 18.64
CA GLY A 4 8.91 34.22 17.69
C GLY A 4 8.42 32.78 17.90
N ASP A 5 7.10 32.59 17.94
CA ASP A 5 6.51 31.26 17.88
C ASP A 5 6.15 30.93 16.43
N ARG A 6 7.12 30.27 15.79
CA ARG A 6 7.11 29.76 14.42
C ARG A 6 6.11 28.61 14.36
N ARG A 7 4.82 28.92 14.23
CA ARG A 7 3.76 27.92 14.02
C ARG A 7 3.94 27.28 12.64
N GLY A 8 4.85 26.31 12.57
CA GLY A 8 4.90 25.32 11.49
C GLY A 8 3.62 24.49 11.53
N ARG A 9 3.17 24.00 10.38
CA ARG A 9 2.02 23.10 10.28
C ARG A 9 2.39 21.82 11.04
N GLN A 10 1.81 21.56 12.20
CA GLN A 10 2.19 20.40 13.03
C GLN A 10 1.23 19.21 12.90
N SER A 11 0.09 19.36 12.23
CA SER A 11 -0.91 18.30 12.12
C SER A 11 -1.60 18.24 10.76
N ALA A 12 -2.06 17.05 10.39
CA ALA A 12 -2.86 16.78 9.19
C ALA A 12 -3.75 15.55 9.43
N ALA A 13 -4.93 15.51 8.82
CA ALA A 13 -5.83 14.36 8.90
C ALA A 13 -6.52 14.12 7.55
N LEU A 14 -6.77 12.84 7.23
CA LEU A 14 -7.52 12.39 6.07
C LEU A 14 -8.63 11.45 6.53
N HIS A 15 -9.88 11.84 6.25
CA HIS A 15 -11.06 11.04 6.53
C HIS A 15 -11.81 10.79 5.21
N ILE A 16 -11.80 9.55 4.74
CA ILE A 16 -12.53 9.10 3.55
C ILE A 16 -13.75 8.31 4.02
N VAL A 17 -14.92 8.69 3.52
CA VAL A 17 -16.19 8.03 3.80
C VAL A 17 -16.72 7.46 2.49
N SER A 18 -16.99 6.16 2.47
CA SER A 18 -17.65 5.45 1.38
C SER A 18 -18.68 4.50 1.97
N PRO A 19 -19.93 4.44 1.45
CA PRO A 19 -20.92 3.49 1.93
C PRO A 19 -20.36 2.06 1.98
N GLY A 20 -20.35 1.43 3.17
CA GLY A 20 -19.77 0.11 3.40
C GLY A 20 -18.25 0.00 3.16
N GLY A 21 -17.52 1.12 3.13
CA GLY A 21 -16.09 1.15 2.86
C GLY A 21 -15.19 0.81 4.05
N GLY A 22 -15.76 0.71 5.25
CA GLY A 22 -15.05 0.29 6.45
C GLY A 22 -14.79 -1.21 6.48
N TYR A 23 -13.89 -1.62 7.38
CA TYR A 23 -13.45 -3.01 7.52
C TYR A 23 -14.63 -4.00 7.53
N GLY A 24 -14.65 -4.92 6.56
CA GLY A 24 -15.70 -5.93 6.41
C GLY A 24 -17.09 -5.39 6.03
N GLY A 25 -17.20 -4.15 5.56
CA GLY A 25 -18.49 -3.50 5.24
C GLY A 25 -19.26 -2.99 6.45
N MET A 26 -18.63 -2.98 7.62
CA MET A 26 -19.30 -2.73 8.91
C MET A 26 -19.36 -1.24 9.30
N SER A 27 -18.76 -0.36 8.49
CA SER A 27 -18.75 1.09 8.67
C SER A 27 -18.68 1.78 7.30
N ASP A 28 -19.02 3.07 7.26
CA ASP A 28 -18.84 3.90 6.07
C ASP A 28 -17.46 4.60 6.06
N THR A 29 -16.67 4.51 7.14
CA THR A 29 -15.33 5.09 7.18
C THR A 29 -14.33 4.17 6.49
N ALA A 30 -13.92 4.54 5.28
CA ALA A 30 -12.97 3.79 4.47
C ALA A 30 -11.51 4.05 4.84
N CYS A 31 -11.21 5.22 5.41
CA CYS A 31 -9.87 5.61 5.85
C CYS A 31 -9.99 6.76 6.86
N ASP A 32 -9.37 6.65 8.04
CA ASP A 32 -9.17 7.77 8.98
C ASP A 32 -7.71 7.77 9.43
N LEU A 33 -6.93 8.70 8.88
CA LEU A 33 -5.51 8.88 9.16
C LEU A 33 -5.30 10.23 9.83
N ARG A 34 -4.56 10.26 10.93
CA ARG A 34 -4.30 11.47 11.70
C ARG A 34 -2.83 11.56 12.07
N ILE A 35 -2.27 12.76 11.93
CA ILE A 35 -0.94 13.12 12.36
C ILE A 35 -1.10 14.34 13.26
N ASP A 36 -0.73 14.19 14.53
CA ASP A 36 -0.96 15.22 15.54
C ASP A 36 0.30 16.06 15.84
N ASP A 37 1.52 15.55 15.60
CA ASP A 37 2.78 16.30 15.74
C ASP A 37 3.86 15.78 14.79
N HIS A 38 3.98 16.38 13.60
CA HIS A 38 5.07 16.10 12.65
C HIS A 38 5.57 17.40 12.01
N PRO A 39 6.88 17.57 11.78
CA PRO A 39 7.43 18.76 11.12
C PRO A 39 6.98 18.91 9.66
N GLU A 40 6.61 17.79 9.02
CA GLU A 40 6.10 17.73 7.64
C GLU A 40 4.83 16.85 7.59
N PRO A 41 3.69 17.30 8.14
CA PRO A 41 2.55 16.42 8.39
C PRO A 41 1.82 16.01 7.10
N VAL A 42 1.92 16.79 6.03
CA VAL A 42 1.31 16.44 4.73
C VAL A 42 2.09 15.33 4.04
N THR A 43 3.43 15.44 4.00
CA THR A 43 4.30 14.40 3.43
C THR A 43 4.09 13.07 4.16
N GLU A 44 4.01 13.12 5.48
CA GLU A 44 3.77 11.92 6.28
C GLU A 44 2.34 11.38 6.11
N LEU A 45 1.34 12.25 5.91
CA LEU A 45 -0.04 11.81 5.62
C LEU A 45 -0.12 11.09 4.27
N SER A 46 0.60 11.57 3.26
CA SER A 46 0.71 10.89 1.96
C SER A 46 1.35 9.51 2.10
N ARG A 47 2.43 9.38 2.87
CA ARG A 47 3.06 8.08 3.15
C ARG A 47 2.08 7.12 3.83
N LEU A 48 1.31 7.60 4.81
CA LEU A 48 0.28 6.79 5.48
C LEU A 48 -0.87 6.41 4.54
N LEU A 49 -1.28 7.32 3.65
CA LEU A 49 -2.29 7.03 2.64
C LEU A 49 -1.82 6.00 1.62
N ASP A 50 -0.55 6.05 1.19
CA ASP A 50 0.02 5.07 0.26
C ASP A 50 0.04 3.68 0.90
N ILE A 51 0.46 3.59 2.17
CA ILE A 51 0.41 2.34 2.95
C ILE A 51 -1.03 1.85 3.10
N HIS A 52 -1.96 2.74 3.44
CA HIS A 52 -3.37 2.38 3.58
C HIS A 52 -3.96 1.87 2.26
N THR A 53 -3.68 2.55 1.15
CA THR A 53 -4.13 2.16 -0.19
C THR A 53 -3.58 0.79 -0.57
N MET A 54 -2.31 0.53 -0.24
CA MET A 54 -1.66 -0.73 -0.50
C MET A 54 -2.28 -1.88 0.31
N LEU A 55 -2.50 -1.70 1.61
CA LEU A 55 -2.99 -2.76 2.50
C LEU A 55 -4.50 -3.00 2.40
N PHE A 56 -5.28 -1.96 2.12
CA PHE A 56 -6.76 -2.01 2.22
C PHE A 56 -7.49 -1.63 0.94
N GLY A 57 -6.79 -1.13 -0.08
CA GLY A 57 -7.40 -0.80 -1.37
C GLY A 57 -7.70 -2.05 -2.20
N ALA A 58 -8.80 -2.01 -2.94
CA ALA A 58 -9.06 -2.98 -4.00
C ALA A 58 -8.13 -2.71 -5.21
N PRO A 59 -7.72 -3.74 -5.96
CA PRO A 59 -7.02 -3.55 -7.23
C PRO A 59 -7.92 -2.82 -8.23
N ASP A 60 -7.37 -1.83 -8.95
CA ASP A 60 -8.06 -1.17 -10.05
C ASP A 60 -7.98 -2.05 -11.31
N PRO A 61 -9.11 -2.61 -11.80
CA PRO A 61 -9.13 -3.53 -12.93
C PRO A 61 -8.50 -2.96 -14.21
N ASP A 62 -8.56 -1.65 -14.41
CA ASP A 62 -8.03 -0.97 -15.60
C ASP A 62 -6.50 -0.84 -15.58
N THR A 63 -5.88 -1.03 -14.41
CA THR A 63 -4.42 -0.94 -14.23
C THR A 63 -3.72 -2.30 -14.18
N LEU A 64 -4.49 -3.39 -14.11
CA LEU A 64 -3.95 -4.73 -13.95
C LEU A 64 -3.16 -5.18 -15.17
N LEU A 65 -1.99 -5.76 -14.91
CA LEU A 65 -1.14 -6.33 -15.94
C LEU A 65 -1.46 -7.82 -16.12
N ASP A 66 -1.44 -8.30 -17.37
CA ASP A 66 -1.57 -9.72 -17.65
C ASP A 66 -0.33 -10.45 -17.15
N LEU A 67 -0.52 -11.38 -16.23
CA LEU A 67 0.56 -12.18 -15.67
C LEU A 67 0.87 -13.32 -16.64
N SER A 68 1.71 -13.04 -17.63
CA SER A 68 2.07 -14.00 -18.67
C SER A 68 3.46 -13.73 -19.24
N GLY A 69 4.08 -14.76 -19.81
CA GLY A 69 5.36 -14.64 -20.50
C GLY A 69 6.48 -14.15 -19.58
N ASP A 70 7.22 -13.14 -20.03
CA ASP A 70 8.39 -12.61 -19.31
C ASP A 70 8.02 -12.07 -17.91
N LEU A 71 6.83 -11.47 -17.76
CA LEU A 71 6.38 -10.94 -16.47
C LEU A 71 6.07 -12.05 -15.46
N GLU A 72 5.49 -13.16 -15.93
CA GLU A 72 5.21 -14.32 -15.07
C GLU A 72 6.50 -14.95 -14.55
N GLN A 73 7.51 -15.06 -15.42
CA GLN A 73 8.84 -15.55 -15.02
C GLN A 73 9.53 -14.60 -14.05
N GLU A 74 9.48 -13.28 -14.31
CA GLU A 74 10.03 -12.27 -13.39
C GLU A 74 9.42 -12.39 -11.99
N VAL A 75 8.09 -12.47 -11.91
CA VAL A 75 7.37 -12.60 -10.63
C VAL A 75 7.75 -13.91 -9.93
N HIS A 76 7.86 -15.01 -10.66
CA HIS A 76 8.30 -16.29 -10.11
C HIS A 76 9.71 -16.21 -9.50
N ASP A 77 10.65 -15.57 -10.22
CA ASP A 77 12.03 -15.44 -9.78
C ASP A 77 12.13 -14.56 -8.52
N LEU A 78 11.42 -13.43 -8.49
CA LEU A 78 11.40 -12.52 -7.34
C LEU A 78 10.77 -13.17 -6.09
N VAL A 79 9.66 -13.89 -6.25
CA VAL A 79 9.01 -14.62 -5.15
C VAL A 79 9.98 -15.68 -4.59
N THR A 80 10.70 -16.37 -5.47
CA THR A 80 11.70 -17.37 -5.09
C THR A 80 12.89 -16.74 -4.37
N ALA A 81 13.35 -15.57 -4.82
CA ALA A 81 14.43 -14.81 -4.17
C ALA A 81 14.03 -14.35 -2.76
N CYS A 82 12.75 -14.02 -2.56
CA CYS A 82 12.18 -13.75 -1.24
C CYS A 82 12.06 -15.02 -0.35
N GLY A 83 12.34 -16.21 -0.87
CA GLY A 83 12.28 -17.48 -0.14
C GLY A 83 10.90 -18.15 -0.13
N TYR A 84 9.99 -17.74 -1.01
CA TYR A 84 8.64 -18.28 -1.11
C TYR A 84 8.46 -19.11 -2.39
N SER A 85 7.50 -20.03 -2.39
CA SER A 85 7.23 -20.90 -3.55
C SER A 85 6.19 -20.34 -4.52
N THR A 86 5.29 -19.47 -4.05
CA THR A 86 4.20 -18.91 -4.87
C THR A 86 3.90 -17.47 -4.47
N LEU A 87 3.38 -16.69 -5.44
CA LEU A 87 2.98 -15.30 -5.21
C LEU A 87 1.91 -15.19 -4.13
N GLU A 88 0.97 -16.14 -4.07
CA GLU A 88 -0.10 -16.17 -3.07
C GLU A 88 0.46 -16.34 -1.65
N THR A 89 1.49 -17.16 -1.50
CA THR A 89 2.11 -17.43 -0.19
C THR A 89 2.85 -16.18 0.30
N TRP A 90 3.63 -15.55 -0.57
CA TRP A 90 4.32 -14.31 -0.25
C TRP A 90 3.33 -13.17 0.04
N ALA A 91 2.33 -12.98 -0.83
CA ALA A 91 1.32 -11.93 -0.66
C ALA A 91 0.53 -12.09 0.63
N GLY A 92 0.20 -13.31 1.06
CA GLY A 92 -0.47 -13.54 2.34
C GLY A 92 0.37 -13.18 3.57
N VAL A 93 1.71 -13.27 3.48
CA VAL A 93 2.61 -12.81 4.56
C VAL A 93 2.69 -11.28 4.57
N GLU A 94 2.75 -10.67 3.39
CA GLU A 94 2.81 -9.22 3.21
C GLU A 94 1.43 -8.52 3.35
N ASN A 95 0.35 -9.27 3.63
CA ASN A 95 -1.03 -8.80 3.71
C ASN A 95 -1.56 -8.15 2.41
N LEU A 96 -1.15 -8.69 1.27
CA LEU A 96 -1.51 -8.26 -0.09
C LEU A 96 -2.46 -9.24 -0.79
N GLU A 97 -2.96 -10.26 -0.11
CA GLU A 97 -3.84 -11.30 -0.69
C GLU A 97 -5.11 -10.72 -1.32
N ASN A 98 -5.63 -9.62 -0.76
CA ASN A 98 -6.82 -8.93 -1.26
C ASN A 98 -6.59 -8.24 -2.62
N ARG A 99 -5.33 -8.12 -3.06
CA ARG A 99 -4.96 -7.53 -4.35
C ARG A 99 -4.68 -8.56 -5.44
N LEU A 100 -4.72 -9.85 -5.11
CA LEU A 100 -4.46 -10.90 -6.09
C LEU A 100 -5.65 -11.09 -7.03
N VAL A 101 -5.37 -11.11 -8.33
CA VAL A 101 -6.37 -11.32 -9.37
C VAL A 101 -5.92 -12.48 -10.25
N PRO A 102 -6.72 -13.54 -10.44
CA PRO A 102 -6.31 -14.69 -11.24
C PRO A 102 -5.87 -14.30 -12.66
N GLY A 103 -4.66 -14.72 -13.06
CA GLY A 103 -4.07 -14.44 -14.37
C GLY A 103 -3.59 -13.00 -14.57
N LYS A 104 -3.65 -12.16 -13.53
CA LYS A 104 -3.22 -10.75 -13.57
C LYS A 104 -2.39 -10.42 -12.34
N ILE A 105 -1.67 -9.31 -12.39
CA ILE A 105 -0.96 -8.75 -11.25
C ILE A 105 -1.22 -7.26 -11.13
N ASP A 106 -1.48 -6.83 -9.90
CA ASP A 106 -1.60 -5.42 -9.56
C ASP A 106 -0.21 -4.75 -9.58
N PRO A 107 -0.03 -3.62 -10.29
CA PRO A 107 1.24 -2.90 -10.32
C PRO A 107 1.81 -2.55 -8.94
N LEU A 108 0.98 -2.32 -7.92
CA LEU A 108 1.44 -2.06 -6.55
C LEU A 108 2.04 -3.31 -5.90
N VAL A 109 1.45 -4.48 -6.15
CA VAL A 109 1.99 -5.77 -5.68
C VAL A 109 3.33 -6.06 -6.36
N LEU A 110 3.40 -5.83 -7.68
CA LEU A 110 4.65 -5.99 -8.44
C LEU A 110 5.75 -5.02 -7.98
N ALA A 111 5.40 -3.76 -7.73
CA ALA A 111 6.35 -2.76 -7.24
C ALA A 111 6.88 -3.13 -5.85
N HIS A 112 6.03 -3.61 -4.95
CA HIS A 112 6.44 -4.08 -3.63
C HIS A 112 7.35 -5.31 -3.72
N LEU A 113 7.00 -6.26 -4.56
CA LEU A 113 7.79 -7.48 -4.77
C LEU A 113 9.20 -7.15 -5.28
N ARG A 114 9.32 -6.21 -6.22
CA ARG A 114 10.63 -5.72 -6.70
C ARG A 114 11.44 -5.02 -5.60
N ALA A 115 10.77 -4.20 -4.79
CA ALA A 115 11.43 -3.51 -3.69
C ALA A 115 11.89 -4.46 -2.57
N ALA A 116 11.22 -5.60 -2.38
CA ALA A 116 11.60 -6.63 -1.42
C ALA A 116 12.90 -7.36 -1.82
N ASP A 117 13.11 -7.59 -3.13
CA ASP A 117 14.35 -8.19 -3.65
C ASP A 117 15.56 -7.25 -3.49
N ASP A 118 15.39 -5.96 -3.73
CA ASP A 118 16.43 -4.93 -3.55
C ASP A 118 16.86 -4.74 -2.06
N GLY A 119 16.09 -5.29 -1.11
CA GLY A 119 16.20 -5.01 0.33
C GLY A 119 16.83 -6.12 1.18
N GLN A 120 17.25 -7.25 0.60
CA GLN A 120 17.79 -8.37 1.38
C GLN A 120 19.33 -8.26 1.55
N PRO A 121 19.88 -8.27 2.78
CA PRO A 121 21.33 -8.16 3.03
C PRO A 121 22.15 -9.36 2.54
#